data_AF-A0A356IL58-F1
#
_entry.id   AF-A0A356IL58-F1
#
_cell.length_a   1.000
_cell.length_b   1.000
_cell.length_c   1.000
_cell.angle_alpha   90.00
_cell.angle_beta   90.00
_cell.angle_gamma   90.00
#
_symmetry.space_group_name_H-M   'P 1'
#
loop_
_entity.id
_entity.type
_entity.pdbx_description
1 polymer ?
#
loop_
_entity_poly.entity_id
_entity_poly.type
_entity_poly.pdbx_seq_one_letter_code
_entity_poly.pdbx_strand_id
1 'polypeptide(L)'
;MLQQPNTAPHTVELTTRPRIFAEFIHSEQEIRSAQKMRYDVFCQEYNVELPVNMVWNGNPIDVDELDDHCLHLVVREQSRNEIIGYTRVLT
;
A
#
# COMPACT_ATOMS: atom_id res chain seq x y z
N MET A 1 -29.10 -2.89 40.07
CA MET A 1 -28.21 -1.79 39.65
C MET A 1 -27.44 -2.26 38.42
N LEU A 2 -28.00 -2.11 37.23
CA LEU A 2 -27.33 -2.44 35.96
C LEU A 2 -26.78 -1.13 35.38
N GLN A 3 -25.45 -0.99 35.32
CA GLN A 3 -24.79 0.14 34.67
C GLN A 3 -24.99 0.03 33.15
N GLN A 4 -25.53 1.10 32.55
CA GLN A 4 -25.65 1.24 31.11
C GLN A 4 -24.28 1.58 30.49
N PRO A 5 -23.92 1.03 29.32
CA PRO A 5 -22.70 1.41 28.63
C PRO A 5 -22.84 2.83 28.07
N ASN A 6 -22.07 3.76 28.62
CA ASN A 6 -21.99 5.15 28.20
C ASN A 6 -21.36 5.22 26.80
N THR A 7 -22.17 5.25 25.76
CA THR A 7 -21.71 5.37 24.36
C THR A 7 -21.65 6.86 24.00
N ALA A 8 -20.67 7.56 24.55
CA ALA A 8 -20.32 8.88 24.04
C ALA A 8 -19.64 8.68 22.67
N PRO A 9 -20.05 9.40 21.61
CA PRO A 9 -19.33 9.35 20.34
C PRO A 9 -17.90 9.83 20.57
N HIS A 10 -16.92 8.95 20.36
CA HIS A 10 -15.53 9.35 20.22
C HIS A 10 -15.43 10.17 18.93
N THR A 11 -15.52 11.48 19.05
CA THR A 11 -15.17 12.41 17.97
C THR A 11 -13.68 12.25 17.74
N VAL A 12 -13.30 11.48 16.72
CA VAL A 12 -11.91 11.37 16.29
C VAL A 12 -11.52 12.73 15.69
N GLU A 13 -10.65 13.47 16.37
CA GLU A 13 -10.00 14.65 15.79
C GLU A 13 -9.13 14.20 14.61
N LEU A 14 -9.62 14.41 13.39
CA LEU A 14 -8.90 14.13 12.13
C LEU A 14 -7.77 15.14 11.84
N THR A 15 -7.36 15.92 12.83
CA THR A 15 -6.40 17.04 12.69
C THR A 15 -4.96 16.56 12.62
N THR A 16 -4.69 15.33 13.09
CA THR A 16 -3.39 14.68 12.97
C THR A 16 -3.52 13.50 12.02
N ARG A 17 -2.59 13.37 11.06
CA ARG A 17 -2.54 12.16 10.22
C ARG A 17 -2.46 10.95 11.17
N PRO A 18 -3.24 9.89 10.95
CA PRO A 18 -3.17 8.70 11.78
C PRO A 18 -1.81 8.02 11.56
N ARG A 19 -1.33 7.31 12.60
CA ARG A 19 -0.04 6.57 12.55
C ARG A 19 0.08 5.70 11.31
N ILE A 20 -1.03 5.11 10.88
CA ILE A 20 -1.15 4.36 9.63
C ILE A 20 -2.30 5.00 8.82
N PHE A 21 -2.04 5.31 7.56
CA PHE A 21 -3.04 5.88 6.65
C PHE A 21 -2.96 5.23 5.27
N ALA A 22 -4.03 5.36 4.49
CA ALA A 22 -4.08 4.88 3.11
C ALA A 22 -4.32 6.05 2.14
N GLU A 23 -3.69 5.99 0.98
CA GLU A 23 -3.84 6.99 -0.07
C GLU A 23 -3.72 6.37 -1.47
N PHE A 24 -4.37 6.98 -2.45
CA PHE A 24 -4.13 6.66 -3.85
C PHE A 24 -2.87 7.37 -4.32
N ILE A 25 -1.98 6.61 -4.95
CA ILE A 25 -0.79 7.16 -5.62
C ILE A 25 -1.06 7.24 -7.12
N HIS A 26 -0.47 8.25 -7.75
CA HIS A 26 -0.67 8.53 -9.17
C HIS A 26 0.63 8.76 -9.92
N SER A 27 1.72 9.09 -9.21
CA SER A 27 3.00 9.32 -9.86
C SER A 27 3.62 7.99 -10.28
N GLU A 28 4.20 7.95 -11.49
CA GLU A 28 4.90 6.76 -11.97
C GLU A 28 5.97 6.32 -10.97
N GLN A 29 6.72 7.27 -10.40
CA GLN A 29 7.77 6.99 -9.42
C GLN A 29 7.25 6.21 -8.20
N GLU A 30 6.10 6.60 -7.65
CA GLU A 30 5.50 5.89 -6.51
C GLU A 30 4.97 4.53 -6.93
N ILE A 31 4.35 4.44 -8.11
CA ILE A 31 3.82 3.18 -8.64
C ILE A 31 4.96 2.17 -8.86
N ARG A 32 6.10 2.59 -9.44
CA ARG A 32 7.30 1.76 -9.60
C ARG A 32 7.86 1.32 -8.26
N SER A 33 7.84 2.20 -7.26
CA SER A 33 8.28 1.85 -5.90
C SER A 33 7.38 0.79 -5.26
N ALA A 34 6.06 0.89 -5.46
CA ALA A 34 5.10 -0.13 -5.03
C ALA A 34 5.24 -1.45 -5.81
N GLN A 35 5.49 -1.40 -7.12
CA GLN A 35 5.74 -2.57 -7.96
C GLN A 35 7.04 -3.30 -7.58
N LYS A 36 8.08 -2.57 -7.17
CA LYS A 36 9.28 -3.16 -6.57
C LYS A 36 8.93 -3.89 -5.26
N MET A 37 8.16 -3.26 -4.38
CA MET A 37 7.74 -3.88 -3.12
C MET A 37 6.91 -5.15 -3.36
N ARG A 38 5.98 -5.12 -4.32
CA ARG A 38 5.23 -6.33 -4.75
C ARG A 38 6.18 -7.45 -5.14
N TYR A 39 7.15 -7.18 -6.02
CA TYR A 39 8.15 -8.18 -6.42
C TYR A 39 8.92 -8.74 -5.22
N ASP A 40 9.43 -7.85 -4.35
CA ASP A 40 10.19 -8.26 -3.17
C ASP A 40 9.36 -9.17 -2.25
N VAL A 41 8.11 -8.80 -1.98
CA VAL A 41 7.18 -9.59 -1.14
C VAL A 41 6.90 -10.94 -1.80
N PHE A 42 6.53 -10.99 -3.08
CA PHE A 42 6.23 -12.26 -3.74
C PHE A 42 7.45 -13.19 -3.82
N CYS A 43 8.63 -12.68 -4.15
CA CYS A 43 9.84 -13.49 -4.25
C CYS A 43 10.34 -13.95 -2.87
N GLN A 44 10.30 -13.08 -1.85
CA GLN A 44 10.73 -13.43 -0.49
C GLN A 44 9.76 -14.40 0.19
N GLU A 45 8.46 -14.20 0.01
CA GLU A 45 7.44 -14.97 0.74
C GLU A 45 7.18 -16.35 0.10
N TYR A 46 7.32 -16.48 -1.22
CA TYR A 46 7.05 -17.73 -1.93
C TYR A 46 8.31 -18.48 -2.38
N ASN A 47 9.51 -17.95 -2.12
CA ASN A 47 10.80 -18.56 -2.48
C ASN A 47 10.86 -18.98 -3.97
N VAL A 48 10.19 -18.22 -4.83
CA VAL A 48 10.13 -18.40 -6.28
C VAL A 48 10.82 -17.23 -6.95
N GLU A 49 11.57 -17.52 -8.01
CA GLU A 49 12.00 -16.51 -8.96
C GLU A 49 10.83 -16.27 -9.92
N LEU A 50 10.06 -15.20 -9.68
CA LEU A 50 9.11 -14.74 -10.68
C LEU A 50 9.89 -14.34 -11.95
N PRO A 51 9.37 -14.61 -13.16
CA PRO A 51 9.94 -14.04 -14.37
C PRO A 51 10.03 -12.52 -14.18
N VAL A 52 11.24 -11.98 -14.32
CA VAL A 52 11.43 -10.53 -14.25
C VAL A 52 10.83 -9.93 -15.51
N ASN A 53 9.56 -9.52 -15.42
CA ASN A 53 8.83 -8.92 -16.53
C ASN A 53 9.38 -7.53 -16.87
N MET A 54 9.97 -6.83 -15.88
CA MET A 54 10.55 -5.51 -16.08
C MET A 54 11.62 -5.20 -15.01
N VAL A 55 12.62 -4.40 -15.39
CA VAL A 55 13.66 -3.86 -14.50
C VAL A 55 13.58 -2.35 -14.49
N TRP A 56 13.61 -1.75 -13.30
CA TRP A 56 13.60 -0.30 -13.09
C TRP A 56 14.69 0.09 -12.09
N ASN A 57 15.53 1.06 -12.45
CA ASN A 57 16.70 1.46 -11.66
C ASN A 57 17.59 0.28 -11.22
N GLY A 58 17.78 -0.70 -12.12
CA GLY A 58 18.58 -1.90 -11.83
C GLY A 58 17.93 -2.92 -10.90
N ASN A 59 16.66 -2.74 -10.53
CA ASN A 59 15.91 -3.66 -9.68
C ASN A 59 14.72 -4.28 -10.43
N PRO A 60 14.41 -5.57 -10.22
CA PRO A 60 13.20 -6.17 -10.76
C PRO A 60 11.96 -5.53 -10.13
N ILE A 61 10.90 -5.42 -10.92
CA ILE A 61 9.59 -4.93 -10.47
C ILE A 61 8.48 -5.85 -10.99
N ASP A 62 7.40 -5.96 -10.22
CA ASP A 62 6.22 -6.74 -10.57
C ASP A 62 5.22 -5.85 -11.32
N VAL A 63 5.13 -6.04 -12.64
CA VAL A 63 4.26 -5.29 -13.56
C VAL A 63 3.46 -6.26 -14.39
N ASP A 64 2.17 -5.99 -14.55
CA ASP A 64 1.27 -6.75 -15.42
C ASP A 64 0.39 -5.83 -16.29
N GLU A 65 -0.33 -6.43 -17.25
CA GLU A 65 -1.18 -5.73 -18.22
C GLU A 65 -2.38 -4.99 -17.59
N LEU A 66 -2.72 -5.27 -16.33
CA LEU A 66 -3.85 -4.64 -15.64
C LEU A 66 -3.43 -3.39 -14.87
N ASP A 67 -2.13 -3.14 -14.67
CA ASP A 67 -1.67 -2.03 -13.84
C ASP A 67 -2.15 -0.67 -14.38
N ASP A 68 -2.20 -0.48 -15.71
CA ASP A 68 -2.70 0.75 -16.34
C ASP A 68 -4.21 0.97 -16.15
N HIS A 69 -4.94 -0.07 -15.74
CA HIS A 69 -6.39 -0.06 -15.47
C HIS A 69 -6.71 0.03 -13.97
N CYS A 70 -5.70 0.17 -13.12
CA CYS A 70 -5.86 0.16 -11.67
C CYS A 70 -5.66 1.54 -11.05
N LEU A 71 -6.49 1.86 -10.06
CA LEU A 71 -6.08 2.80 -9.02
C LEU A 71 -5.17 2.07 -8.04
N HIS A 72 -4.03 2.67 -7.74
CA HIS A 72 -3.03 2.10 -6.84
C HIS A 72 -3.20 2.68 -5.44
N LEU A 73 -3.69 1.84 -4.51
CA LEU A 73 -3.89 2.23 -3.11
C LEU A 73 -2.73 1.71 -2.27
N VAL A 74 -2.04 2.61 -1.57
CA VAL A 74 -0.96 2.27 -0.63
C VAL A 74 -1.39 2.53 0.79
N VAL A 75 -0.82 1.76 1.73
CA VAL A 75 -0.90 2.01 3.17
C VAL A 75 0.49 2.43 3.65
N ARG A 76 0.58 3.54 4.39
CA ARG A 76 1.84 4.09 4.91
C ARG A 76 1.86 4.17 6.42
N GLU A 77 3.03 3.94 7.01
CA GLU A 77 3.32 4.37 8.39
C GLU A 77 3.83 5.82 8.38
N GLN A 78 3.15 6.71 9.11
CA GLN A 78 3.39 8.15 9.08
C GLN A 78 4.79 8.57 9.53
N SER A 79 5.37 7.90 10.54
CA SER A 79 6.66 8.30 11.12
C SER A 79 7.83 8.09 10.15
N ARG A 80 7.74 7.09 9.27
CA ARG A 80 8.79 6.69 8.33
C ARG A 80 8.45 7.01 6.88
N ASN A 81 7.19 7.36 6.60
CA ASN A 81 6.63 7.51 5.27
C ASN A 81 6.80 6.26 4.39
N GLU A 82 6.93 5.10 5.02
CA GLU A 82 7.20 3.82 4.37
C GLU A 82 5.89 3.17 3.92
N ILE A 83 5.88 2.61 2.72
CA ILE A 83 4.76 1.80 2.22
C ILE A 83 4.81 0.45 2.91
N ILE A 84 3.77 0.14 3.69
CA ILE A 84 3.64 -1.11 4.46
C ILE A 84 2.48 -1.98 3.97
N GLY A 85 1.77 -1.54 2.94
CA GLY A 85 0.68 -2.30 2.32
C GLY A 85 0.32 -1.70 0.96
N TYR A 86 -0.23 -2.54 0.10
CA TYR A 86 -0.64 -2.17 -1.25
C TYR A 86 -1.81 -3.02 -1.71
N THR A 87 -2.75 -2.41 -2.41
CA THR A 87 -3.77 -3.12 -3.18
C THR A 87 -4.12 -2.36 -4.45
N ARG A 88 -4.75 -3.05 -5.40
CA ARG A 88 -5.25 -2.49 -6.65
C ARG A 88 -6.75 -2.40 -6.60
N VAL A 89 -7.29 -1.30 -7.10
CA VAL A 89 -8.72 -1.15 -7.36
C VAL A 89 -8.88 -1.04 -8.88
N LEU A 90 -9.47 -2.08 -9.48
CA LEU A 90 -9.73 -2.11 -10.92
C LEU A 90 -10.89 -1.16 -11.25
N THR A 91 -10.74 -0.39 -12.33
CA THR A 91 -11.75 0.59 -12.79
C THR A 91 -12.32 0.27 -14.16
#